data_AF-A0A5J6I9T5-F1
#
_entry.id   AF-A0A5J6I9T5-F1
#
_cell.length_a   1.000
_cell.length_b   1.000
_cell.length_c   1.000
_cell.angle_alpha   90.00
_cell.angle_beta   90.00
_cell.angle_gamma   90.00
#
_symmetry.space_group_name_H-M   'P 1'
#
loop_
_entity.id
_entity.type
_entity.pdbx_description
1 polymer ?
#
loop_
_entity_poly.entity_id
_entity_poly.type
_entity_poly.pdbx_seq_one_letter_code
_entity_poly.pdbx_strand_id
1 'polypeptide(L)'
;MISVHGGPLEIMAGGRVPYVPVTASANDAMLSGTYLDPATGVLGTWADAQELSPQGVGLADWLEDAVAALAEGRPTRVLGLRPYLSPTGDGLGWYEEDVMPEEDGWMPVAG
;
A
#
# COMPACT_ATOMS: atom_id res chain seq x y z
N MET A 1 1.46 -10.93 20.76
CA MET A 1 2.81 -10.89 20.19
C MET A 1 2.72 -11.59 18.85
N ILE A 2 2.95 -10.88 17.75
CA ILE A 2 2.84 -11.44 16.40
C ILE A 2 4.27 -11.73 15.92
N SER A 3 4.56 -12.97 15.56
CA SER A 3 5.84 -13.31 14.92
C SER A 3 5.79 -12.85 13.47
N VAL A 4 6.66 -11.91 13.12
CA VAL A 4 6.96 -11.56 11.73
C VAL A 4 8.23 -12.32 11.37
N HIS A 5 8.25 -13.03 10.25
CA HIS A 5 9.43 -13.77 9.80
C HIS A 5 10.08 -13.03 8.63
N GLY A 6 11.29 -12.50 8.84
CA GLY A 6 12.28 -12.20 7.81
C GLY A 6 11.96 -11.04 6.88
N GLY A 7 11.53 -9.90 7.42
CA GLY A 7 11.21 -8.70 6.63
C GLY A 7 11.93 -7.42 7.11
N PRO A 8 11.95 -6.35 6.31
CA PRO A 8 12.60 -5.08 6.67
C PRO A 8 12.11 -4.47 7.98
N LEU A 9 10.85 -4.71 8.35
CA LEU A 9 10.32 -4.35 9.67
C LEU A 9 11.06 -5.05 10.84
N GLU A 10 11.51 -6.29 10.67
CA GLU A 10 12.30 -7.01 11.67
C GLU A 10 13.72 -6.44 11.78
N ILE A 11 14.31 -6.08 10.64
CA ILE A 11 15.66 -5.48 10.54
C ILE A 11 15.68 -4.09 11.18
N MET A 12 14.67 -3.26 10.90
CA MET A 12 14.55 -1.90 11.43
C MET A 12 14.18 -1.87 12.93
N ALA A 13 13.48 -2.88 13.44
CA ALA A 13 13.04 -2.94 14.84
C ALA A 13 13.89 -3.84 15.75
N GLY A 14 14.98 -4.43 15.26
CA GLY A 14 15.89 -5.25 16.08
C GLY A 14 15.26 -6.55 16.61
N GLY A 15 14.42 -7.21 15.81
CA GLY A 15 13.97 -8.59 16.07
C GLY A 15 12.61 -8.76 16.76
N ARG A 16 11.95 -7.69 17.24
CA ARG A 16 10.53 -7.73 17.67
C ARG A 16 9.83 -6.43 17.31
N VAL A 17 8.93 -6.51 16.33
CA VAL A 17 8.15 -5.37 15.86
C VAL A 17 6.81 -5.33 16.59
N PRO A 18 6.42 -4.24 17.25
CA PRO A 18 5.06 -4.10 17.77
C PRO A 18 4.04 -3.88 16.65
N TYR A 19 4.49 -3.62 15.42
CA TYR A 19 3.68 -3.25 14.27
C TYR A 19 3.25 -4.47 13.44
N VAL A 20 2.04 -4.40 12.87
CA VAL A 20 1.47 -5.42 11.98
C VAL A 20 1.54 -4.92 10.55
N PRO A 21 2.29 -5.56 9.63
CA PRO A 21 2.26 -5.18 8.22
C PRO A 21 0.86 -5.36 7.64
N VAL A 22 0.37 -4.36 6.90
CA VAL A 22 -0.95 -4.37 6.26
C VAL A 22 -0.81 -4.48 4.74
N THR A 23 0.03 -3.63 4.15
CA THR A 23 0.39 -3.72 2.73
C THR A 23 1.90 -3.80 2.58
N ALA A 24 2.33 -4.39 1.46
CA ALA A 24 3.70 -4.37 0.99
C ALA A 24 3.67 -4.18 -0.52
N SER A 25 4.54 -3.29 -1.02
CA SER A 25 4.79 -3.04 -2.41
C SER A 25 6.30 -3.08 -2.64
N ALA A 26 6.70 -3.69 -3.74
CA ALA A 26 8.08 -3.71 -4.20
C ALA A 26 8.11 -2.95 -5.53
N ASN A 27 8.91 -1.89 -5.63
CA ASN A 27 9.39 -1.43 -6.92
C ASN A 27 10.86 -1.87 -7.10
N ASP A 28 11.43 -1.67 -8.29
CA ASP A 28 12.76 -2.19 -8.65
C ASP A 28 13.89 -1.75 -7.71
N ALA A 29 13.68 -0.75 -6.84
CA ALA A 29 14.69 -0.20 -5.95
C ALA A 29 14.33 -0.22 -4.44
N MET A 30 13.08 -0.46 -4.06
CA MET A 30 12.64 -0.27 -2.67
C MET A 30 11.41 -1.12 -2.31
N LEU A 31 11.47 -1.80 -1.16
CA LEU A 31 10.28 -2.33 -0.51
C LEU A 31 9.66 -1.24 0.39
N SER A 32 8.36 -1.06 0.26
CA SER A 32 7.59 -0.12 1.10
C SER A 32 6.19 -0.64 1.38
N GLY A 33 5.50 -0.04 2.34
CA GLY A 33 4.13 -0.41 2.62
C GLY A 33 3.54 0.31 3.82
N THR A 34 2.39 -0.17 4.28
CA THR A 34 1.75 0.30 5.50
C THR A 34 1.85 -0.72 6.61
N TYR A 35 1.86 -0.23 7.85
CA TYR A 35 1.76 -1.02 9.06
C TYR A 35 0.63 -0.47 9.94
N LEU A 36 0.05 -1.33 10.77
CA LEU A 36 -0.85 -0.98 11.85
C LEU A 36 -0.09 -1.03 13.18
N ASP A 37 -0.20 0.01 13.98
CA ASP A 37 0.24 0.00 15.38
C ASP A 37 -0.91 -0.49 16.29
N PRO A 38 -0.82 -1.70 16.87
CA PRO A 38 -1.85 -2.24 17.76
C PRO A 38 -2.03 -1.45 19.06
N ALA A 39 -1.02 -0.67 19.48
CA ALA A 39 -1.11 0.13 20.71
C ALA A 39 -1.99 1.37 20.52
N THR A 40 -1.97 1.97 19.33
CA THR A 40 -2.69 3.20 19.02
C THR A 40 -3.89 2.98 18.09
N GLY A 41 -3.94 1.85 17.38
CA GLY A 41 -4.93 1.56 16.34
C GLY A 41 -4.70 2.32 15.03
N VAL A 42 -3.55 2.99 14.88
CA VAL A 42 -3.24 3.91 13.79
C VAL A 42 -2.34 3.24 12.75
N LEU A 43 -2.56 3.58 11.48
CA LEU A 43 -1.69 3.22 10.37
C LEU A 43 -0.46 4.13 10.27
N GLY A 44 0.64 3.57 9.79
CA GLY A 44 1.83 4.29 9.36
C GLY A 44 2.46 3.65 8.12
N THR A 45 3.49 4.29 7.57
CA THR A 45 4.25 3.79 6.42
C THR A 45 5.65 3.34 6.82
N TRP A 46 6.16 2.36 6.10
CA TRP A 46 7.53 1.86 6.23
C TRP A 46 8.17 1.75 4.84
N ALA A 47 9.50 1.85 4.78
CA ALA A 47 10.30 1.54 3.59
C ALA A 47 11.71 1.10 4.03
N ASP A 48 12.40 0.29 3.22
CA ASP A 48 13.69 -0.36 3.55
C ASP A 48 14.78 0.55 4.14
N ALA A 49 14.75 1.85 3.82
CA ALA A 49 15.75 2.83 4.24
C ALA A 49 15.16 4.12 4.85
N GLN A 50 13.87 4.13 5.25
CA GLN A 50 13.21 5.32 5.80
C GLN A 50 12.71 5.11 7.22
N GLU A 51 12.63 6.17 8.02
CA GLU A 51 11.97 6.10 9.32
C GLU A 51 10.47 5.81 9.18
N LEU A 52 9.90 5.15 10.19
CA LEU A 52 8.46 4.91 10.24
C LEU A 52 7.71 6.24 10.35
N SER A 53 6.72 6.44 9.48
CA SER A 53 5.91 7.66 9.47
C SER A 53 4.46 7.35 9.83
N PRO A 54 3.93 7.80 10.98
CA PRO A 54 2.53 7.63 11.32
C PRO A 54 1.64 8.47 10.40
N GLN A 55 0.52 7.89 9.95
CA GLN A 55 -0.48 8.58 9.11
C GLN A 55 -1.64 9.18 9.92
N GLY A 56 -1.80 8.80 11.19
CA GLY A 56 -2.84 9.35 12.07
C GLY A 56 -4.27 8.87 11.76
N VAL A 57 -4.43 7.88 10.88
CA VAL A 57 -5.71 7.30 10.46
C VAL A 57 -5.83 5.84 10.89
N GLY A 58 -7.04 5.39 11.24
CA GLY A 58 -7.31 3.98 11.55
C GLY A 58 -7.43 3.10 10.30
N LEU A 59 -7.32 1.77 10.47
CA LEU A 59 -7.45 0.83 9.36
C LEU A 59 -8.86 0.86 8.71
N ALA A 60 -9.91 0.98 9.52
CA ALA A 60 -11.29 1.04 9.02
C ALA A 60 -11.51 2.29 8.17
N ASP A 61 -11.17 3.47 8.72
CA ASP A 61 -11.29 4.74 8.02
C ASP A 61 -10.48 4.75 6.71
N TRP A 62 -9.27 4.20 6.73
CA TRP A 62 -8.43 4.08 5.52
C TRP A 62 -9.08 3.18 4.44
N LEU A 63 -9.71 2.07 4.83
CA LEU A 63 -10.43 1.20 3.89
C LEU A 63 -11.69 1.88 3.34
N GLU A 64 -12.44 2.57 4.18
CA GLU A 64 -13.64 3.32 3.77
C GLU A 64 -13.28 4.44 2.78
N ASP A 65 -12.23 5.20 3.08
CA ASP A 65 -11.70 6.25 2.19
C ASP A 65 -11.21 5.67 0.86
N ALA A 66 -10.55 4.51 0.88
CA ALA A 66 -10.08 3.85 -0.35
C ALA A 66 -11.26 3.41 -1.24
N VAL A 67 -12.31 2.84 -0.65
CA VAL A 67 -13.53 2.45 -1.38
C VAL A 67 -14.23 3.67 -1.96
N ALA A 68 -14.36 4.75 -1.18
CA ALA A 68 -14.93 6.01 -1.66
C ALA A 68 -14.12 6.61 -2.80
N ALA A 69 -12.79 6.65 -2.68
CA ALA A 69 -11.89 7.15 -3.72
C ALA A 69 -12.01 6.37 -5.03
N LEU A 70 -12.19 5.04 -4.96
CA LEU A 70 -12.46 4.20 -6.13
C LEU A 70 -13.82 4.52 -6.75
N ALA A 71 -14.88 4.64 -5.93
CA ALA A 71 -16.22 4.97 -6.41
C ALA A 71 -16.31 6.36 -7.06
N GLU A 72 -15.52 7.33 -6.58
CA GLU A 72 -15.45 8.69 -7.10
C GLU A 72 -14.51 8.84 -8.32
N GLY A 73 -13.83 7.77 -8.74
CA GLY A 73 -12.82 7.86 -9.81
C GLY A 73 -11.59 8.70 -9.43
N ARG A 74 -11.28 8.79 -8.13
CA ARG A 74 -10.13 9.53 -7.57
C ARG A 74 -9.19 8.63 -6.75
N PRO A 75 -8.78 7.46 -7.26
CA PRO A 75 -8.05 6.46 -6.48
C PRO A 75 -6.66 6.92 -6.04
N THR A 76 -6.03 7.84 -6.77
CA THR A 76 -4.70 8.38 -6.46
C THR A 76 -4.62 9.11 -5.12
N ARG A 77 -5.74 9.68 -4.64
CA ARG A 77 -5.79 10.39 -3.36
C ARG A 77 -5.44 9.51 -2.15
N VAL A 78 -5.80 8.21 -2.22
CA VAL A 78 -5.66 7.28 -1.09
C VAL A 78 -4.66 6.16 -1.40
N LEU A 79 -4.64 5.68 -2.64
CA LEU A 79 -3.80 4.54 -3.06
C LEU A 79 -2.45 4.97 -3.64
N GLY A 80 -2.21 6.28 -3.82
CA GLY A 80 -0.99 6.84 -4.38
C GLY A 80 -0.88 6.73 -5.90
N LEU A 81 -1.39 5.64 -6.50
CA LEU A 81 -1.42 5.42 -7.94
C LEU A 81 -2.81 4.98 -8.41
N ARG A 82 -3.11 5.19 -9.70
CA ARG A 82 -4.35 4.71 -10.32
C ARG A 82 -4.27 3.19 -10.54
N PRO A 83 -5.24 2.39 -10.06
CA PRO A 83 -5.30 0.98 -10.35
C PRO A 83 -5.85 0.72 -11.75
N TYR A 84 -5.41 -0.38 -12.36
CA TYR A 84 -5.82 -0.85 -13.67
C TYR A 84 -6.23 -2.33 -13.61
N LEU A 85 -7.28 -2.70 -14.33
CA LEU A 85 -7.71 -4.07 -14.56
C LEU A 85 -6.92 -4.69 -15.70
N SER A 86 -6.46 -5.90 -15.48
CA SER A 86 -5.78 -6.68 -16.50
C SER A 86 -6.71 -7.02 -17.68
N PRO A 87 -6.22 -6.96 -18.94
CA PRO A 87 -6.97 -7.39 -20.11
C PRO A 87 -7.34 -8.89 -20.07
N THR A 88 -6.58 -9.71 -19.34
CA THR A 88 -6.83 -11.15 -19.20
C THR A 88 -7.74 -11.49 -18.01
N GLY A 89 -8.08 -10.49 -17.18
CA GLY A 89 -8.91 -10.67 -15.99
C GLY A 89 -8.19 -11.36 -14.81
N ASP A 90 -6.87 -11.47 -14.85
CA ASP A 90 -6.06 -12.10 -13.80
C ASP A 90 -5.80 -11.21 -12.57
N GLY A 91 -6.07 -9.91 -12.66
CA GLY A 91 -5.99 -9.05 -11.48
C GLY A 91 -5.95 -7.54 -11.72
N LEU A 92 -5.37 -6.87 -10.73
CA LEU A 92 -5.17 -5.43 -10.65
C LEU A 92 -3.68 -5.09 -10.71
N GLY A 93 -3.34 -4.01 -11.42
CA GLY A 93 -2.00 -3.45 -11.50
C GLY A 93 -1.98 -1.97 -11.13
N TRP A 94 -0.83 -1.49 -10.66
CA TRP A 94 -0.55 -0.08 -10.42
C TRP A 94 0.71 0.26 -11.19
N TYR A 95 0.67 1.36 -11.93
CA TYR A 95 1.73 1.75 -12.85
C TYR A 95 2.21 3.17 -12.50
N GLU A 96 3.50 3.42 -12.69
CA GLU A 96 4.07 4.77 -12.58
C GLU A 96 3.51 5.68 -13.70
N GLU A 97 3.54 6.99 -13.50
CA GLU A 97 2.91 7.97 -14.40
C GLU A 97 3.48 7.98 -15.83
N ASP A 98 4.67 7.43 -16.03
CA ASP A 98 5.36 7.35 -17.32
C ASP A 98 5.11 6.05 -18.11
N VAL A 99 4.41 5.09 -17.50
CA VAL A 99 3.96 3.86 -18.17
C VAL A 99 2.58 4.09 -18.77
N MET A 100 2.35 3.63 -20.01
CA MET A 100 1.04 3.71 -20.70
C MET A 100 0.37 2.32 -20.78
N PRO A 101 -0.16 1.80 -19.66
CA PRO A 101 -0.71 0.44 -19.59
C PRO A 101 -1.95 0.25 -20.49
N GLU A 102 -2.64 1.32 -20.87
CA GLU A 102 -3.75 1.27 -21.81
C GLU A 102 -3.34 0.79 -23.21
N GLU A 103 -2.08 0.99 -23.63
CA GLU A 103 -1.56 0.49 -24.91
C GLU A 103 -1.50 -1.05 -24.93
N ASP A 104 -1.29 -1.66 -23.76
CA ASP A 104 -1.29 -3.11 -23.55
C ASP A 104 -2.70 -3.67 -23.23
N GLY A 105 -3.74 -2.83 -23.34
CA GLY A 105 -5.13 -3.22 -23.15
C GLY A 105 -5.61 -3.22 -21.70
N TRP A 106 -4.81 -2.71 -20.76
CA TRP A 106 -5.28 -2.53 -19.39
C TRP A 106 -6.35 -1.45 -19.30
N MET A 107 -7.36 -1.68 -18.47
CA MET A 107 -8.47 -0.75 -18.30
C MET A 107 -8.37 -0.06 -16.95
N PRO A 108 -8.42 1.27 -16.85
CA PRO A 108 -8.36 1.92 -15.56
C PRO A 108 -9.55 1.54 -14.66
N VAL A 109 -9.29 1.29 -13.38
CA VAL A 109 -10.33 1.14 -12.36
C VAL A 109 -10.85 2.53 -12.01
N ALA A 110 -11.98 2.86 -12.62
CA ALA A 110 -12.74 4.10 -12.47
C ALA A 110 -12.05 5.39 -12.93
N GLY A 111 -12.92 6.26 -13.45
CA GLY A 111 -12.70 7.38 -14.36
C GLY A 111 -13.51 7.13 -15.61
#